data_AF-A0A2J6WFQ5-F1
#
_entry.id   AF-A0A2J6WFQ5-F1
#
_cell.length_a   1.000
_cell.length_b   1.000
_cell.length_c   1.000
_cell.angle_alpha   90.00
_cell.angle_beta   90.00
_cell.angle_gamma   90.00
#
_symmetry.space_group_name_H-M   'P 1'
#
loop_
_entity.id
_entity.type
_entity.pdbx_description
1 polymer ?
#
loop_
_entity_poly.entity_id
_entity_poly.type
_entity_poly.pdbx_seq_one_letter_code
_entity_poly.pdbx_strand_id
1 'polypeptide(L)'
;MEILLKVILPVIIGYLLGSFLPAYFVGKFRGVDVTKAGSRNPGIANTANLFGYRFAILVGIYDIFKSPLAIFIALKLGASLPVAFASGFASVLGHIAPFYLHFRGGRGMAASIGIMGYALVLLLIYDMRFAYVFIPITLIVALLFFMRNKWHSANTITLFVLPLFIISVILYYGIRVESIAFLIAGLYSVAQRVEYLLHEKLKDISVEEKRLLSRKWLRPLASIFAVGVLFYKLYTLIILGIVFLTFVIFETLRFSKRNFKAPIPYKGSEEKRISSMVMFLLGAFMTLSFFSPPIGSLAIMFTIFGDFSAWSIGVSIGKFHIFAQKTLEGTIAAFLTNTLIAAIYLKLGLVSIAVFLTGAIVSTLAELAPFEDDNFSVPLLSAITMSLVNSL
;
A
#
# COMPACT_ATOMS: atom_id res chain seq x y z
N MET A 1 30.29 27.84 12.64
CA MET A 1 29.59 28.08 11.35
C MET A 1 29.11 26.78 10.71
N GLU A 2 29.92 25.72 10.71
CA GLU A 2 29.58 24.44 10.06
C GLU A 2 28.37 23.71 10.68
N ILE A 3 28.26 23.62 12.02
CA ILE A 3 27.09 23.04 12.69
C ILE A 3 25.81 23.82 12.35
N LEU A 4 25.87 25.14 12.35
CA LEU A 4 24.74 26.00 12.02
C LEU A 4 24.24 25.74 10.58
N LEU A 5 25.16 25.69 9.62
CA LEU A 5 24.85 25.50 8.20
C LEU A 5 24.46 24.07 7.84
N LYS A 6 25.10 23.06 8.45
CA LYS A 6 24.91 21.64 8.09
C LYS A 6 23.93 20.90 8.98
N VAL A 7 23.51 21.45 10.12
CA VAL A 7 22.60 20.78 11.08
C VAL A 7 21.35 21.59 11.35
N ILE A 8 21.49 22.80 11.89
CA ILE A 8 20.35 23.60 12.37
C ILE A 8 19.55 24.18 11.20
N LEU A 9 20.24 24.85 10.26
CA LEU A 9 19.61 25.51 9.12
C LEU A 9 18.77 24.54 8.26
N PRO A 10 19.26 23.33 7.90
CA PRO A 10 18.45 22.35 7.17
C PRO A 10 17.16 21.95 7.89
N VAL A 11 17.20 21.76 9.20
CA VAL A 11 16.03 21.38 10.00
C VAL A 11 15.00 22.51 10.03
N ILE A 12 15.46 23.76 10.19
CA ILE A 12 14.58 24.95 10.14
C ILE A 12 13.93 25.08 8.77
N ILE A 13 14.71 24.96 7.68
CA ILE A 13 14.19 25.00 6.31
C ILE A 13 13.13 23.92 6.11
N GLY A 14 13.40 22.70 6.58
CA GLY A 14 12.45 21.60 6.54
C GLY A 14 11.13 21.97 7.22
N TYR A 15 11.18 22.44 8.47
CA TYR A 15 9.99 22.90 9.19
C TYR A 15 9.21 23.98 8.43
N LEU A 16 9.89 25.01 7.91
CA LEU A 16 9.23 26.10 7.18
C LEU A 16 8.58 25.63 5.87
N LEU A 17 9.24 24.77 5.10
CA LEU A 17 8.67 24.16 3.89
C LEU A 17 7.44 23.32 4.23
N GLY A 18 7.51 22.58 5.33
CA GLY A 18 6.41 21.80 5.88
C GLY A 18 5.21 22.66 6.27
N SER A 19 5.48 23.76 6.96
CA SER A 19 4.49 24.71 7.46
C SER A 19 3.69 25.40 6.38
N PHE A 20 4.20 25.48 5.15
CA PHE A 20 3.40 25.94 4.03
C PHE A 20 2.29 24.90 3.74
N LEU A 21 1.03 25.31 3.98
CA LEU A 21 -0.16 24.52 3.72
C LEU A 21 -0.93 25.08 2.51
N PRO A 22 -0.73 24.54 1.29
CA PRO A 22 -1.40 25.06 0.09
C PRO A 22 -2.94 25.04 0.22
N ALA A 23 -3.50 24.02 0.86
CA ALA A 23 -4.95 23.91 1.13
C ALA A 23 -5.49 25.13 1.90
N TYR A 24 -4.73 25.65 2.87
CA TYR A 24 -5.10 26.83 3.64
C TYR A 24 -5.15 28.08 2.76
N PHE A 25 -4.13 28.29 1.92
CA PHE A 25 -4.08 29.45 1.03
C PHE A 25 -5.14 29.37 -0.07
N VAL A 26 -5.35 28.21 -0.68
CA VAL A 26 -6.43 27.97 -1.64
C VAL A 26 -7.78 28.32 -1.03
N GLY A 27 -8.04 27.86 0.20
CA GLY A 27 -9.25 28.22 0.93
C GLY A 27 -9.39 29.71 1.16
N LYS A 28 -8.33 30.36 1.64
CA LYS A 28 -8.30 31.81 1.88
C LYS A 28 -8.60 32.60 0.60
N PHE A 29 -8.01 32.23 -0.54
CA PHE A 29 -8.29 32.86 -1.84
C PHE A 29 -9.71 32.61 -2.34
N ARG A 30 -10.35 31.52 -1.89
CA ARG A 30 -11.73 31.17 -2.21
C ARG A 30 -12.74 31.67 -1.15
N GLY A 31 -12.30 32.45 -0.16
CA GLY A 31 -13.15 32.96 0.91
C GLY A 31 -13.65 31.89 1.89
N VAL A 32 -13.03 30.72 1.93
CA VAL A 32 -13.44 29.60 2.79
C VAL A 32 -12.31 29.23 3.76
N ASP A 33 -12.60 29.29 5.05
CA ASP A 33 -11.68 28.81 6.08
C ASP A 33 -11.71 27.27 6.14
N VAL A 34 -10.70 26.62 5.54
CA VAL A 34 -10.56 25.16 5.51
C VAL A 34 -10.38 24.53 6.89
N THR A 35 -10.01 25.31 7.91
CA THR A 35 -9.90 24.83 9.29
C THR A 35 -11.26 24.76 9.99
N LYS A 36 -12.29 25.37 9.40
CA LYS A 36 -13.67 25.38 9.90
C LYS A 36 -14.65 24.68 8.97
N ALA A 37 -14.31 24.53 7.69
CA ALA A 37 -15.15 23.92 6.66
C ALA A 37 -14.80 22.45 6.38
N GLY A 38 -15.82 21.67 5.97
CA GLY A 38 -15.68 20.26 5.61
C GLY A 38 -15.13 19.42 6.76
N SER A 39 -14.08 18.64 6.49
CA SER A 39 -13.39 17.80 7.49
C SER A 39 -12.50 18.59 8.46
N ARG A 40 -12.41 19.92 8.31
CA ARG A 40 -11.57 20.83 9.11
C ARG A 40 -10.06 20.57 9.02
N ASN A 41 -9.65 19.64 8.16
CA ASN A 41 -8.25 19.30 7.92
C ASN A 41 -7.74 20.06 6.69
N PRO A 42 -6.71 20.91 6.79
CA PRO A 42 -6.13 21.63 5.66
C PRO A 42 -5.24 20.71 4.80
N GLY A 43 -5.86 19.75 4.11
CA GLY A 43 -5.17 18.78 3.26
C GLY A 43 -5.95 18.38 2.00
N ILE A 44 -5.39 17.41 1.27
CA ILE A 44 -5.86 16.97 -0.06
C ILE A 44 -7.36 16.63 -0.06
N ALA A 45 -7.80 15.76 0.85
CA ALA A 45 -9.18 15.27 0.85
C ALA A 45 -10.21 16.37 1.12
N ASN A 46 -9.91 17.31 2.03
CA ASN A 46 -10.80 18.43 2.30
C ASN A 46 -10.82 19.42 1.13
N THR A 47 -9.66 19.63 0.50
CA THR A 47 -9.54 20.46 -0.71
C THR A 47 -10.39 19.87 -1.85
N ALA A 48 -10.35 18.55 -2.03
CA ALA A 48 -11.18 17.87 -3.03
C ALA A 48 -12.68 18.06 -2.77
N ASN A 49 -13.08 17.96 -1.50
CA ASN A 49 -14.48 18.13 -1.10
C ASN A 49 -14.97 19.58 -1.25
N LEU A 50 -14.15 20.56 -0.88
CA LEU A 50 -14.54 21.98 -0.87
C LEU A 50 -14.35 22.67 -2.22
N PHE A 51 -13.31 22.32 -2.97
CA PHE A 51 -12.88 23.06 -4.16
C PHE A 51 -12.73 22.19 -5.42
N GLY A 52 -12.92 20.87 -5.31
CA GLY A 52 -12.81 19.94 -6.43
C GLY A 52 -11.39 19.42 -6.70
N TYR A 53 -11.30 18.44 -7.61
CA TYR A 53 -10.10 17.63 -7.84
C TYR A 53 -8.92 18.43 -8.40
N ARG A 54 -9.17 19.46 -9.21
CA ARG A 54 -8.10 20.28 -9.80
C ARG A 54 -7.23 20.93 -8.72
N PHE A 55 -7.85 21.49 -7.69
CA PHE A 55 -7.12 22.05 -6.54
C PHE A 55 -6.52 20.97 -5.65
N ALA A 56 -7.25 19.86 -5.44
CA ALA A 56 -6.74 18.75 -4.64
C ALA A 56 -5.46 18.14 -5.21
N ILE A 57 -5.34 18.02 -6.54
CA ILE A 57 -4.14 17.52 -7.22
C ILE A 57 -2.95 18.45 -6.93
N LEU A 58 -3.11 19.77 -7.09
CA LEU A 58 -2.04 20.74 -6.84
C LEU A 58 -1.58 20.72 -5.37
N VAL A 59 -2.53 20.71 -4.43
CA VAL A 59 -2.25 20.56 -3.00
C VAL A 59 -1.50 19.25 -2.74
N GLY A 60 -1.96 18.15 -3.36
CA GLY A 60 -1.38 16.83 -3.17
C GLY A 60 0.03 16.69 -3.69
N ILE A 61 0.33 17.24 -4.87
CA ILE A 61 1.69 17.26 -5.42
C ILE A 61 2.62 17.96 -4.41
N TYR A 62 2.27 19.17 -3.95
CA TYR A 62 3.12 19.86 -2.99
C TYR A 62 3.26 19.10 -1.67
N ASP A 63 2.16 18.64 -1.08
CA ASP A 63 2.18 17.97 0.22
C ASP A 63 2.95 16.64 0.18
N ILE A 64 2.98 15.94 -0.95
CA ILE A 64 3.79 14.73 -1.16
C ILE A 64 5.28 15.08 -1.34
N PHE A 65 5.61 16.08 -2.16
CA PHE A 65 6.99 16.35 -2.54
C PHE A 65 7.77 17.27 -1.59
N LYS A 66 7.12 18.01 -0.70
CA LYS A 66 7.81 18.99 0.17
C LYS A 66 8.81 18.36 1.14
N SER A 67 8.55 17.17 1.68
CA SER A 67 9.50 16.50 2.56
C SER A 67 10.70 15.91 1.81
N PRO A 68 10.53 15.23 0.66
CA PRO A 68 11.64 14.94 -0.26
C PRO A 68 12.45 16.18 -0.65
N LEU A 69 11.77 17.30 -0.93
CA LEU A 69 12.42 18.57 -1.25
C LEU A 69 13.25 19.09 -0.07
N ALA A 70 12.74 19.00 1.16
CA ALA A 70 13.49 19.37 2.37
C ALA A 70 14.76 18.51 2.53
N ILE A 71 14.64 17.18 2.34
CA ILE A 71 15.79 16.26 2.37
C ILE A 71 16.81 16.64 1.29
N PHE A 72 16.36 16.89 0.07
CA PHE A 72 17.21 17.28 -1.05
C PHE A 72 17.97 18.58 -0.78
N ILE A 73 17.28 19.61 -0.28
CA ILE A 73 17.90 20.90 0.08
C ILE A 73 18.93 20.69 1.18
N ALA A 74 18.61 19.89 2.21
CA ALA A 74 19.55 19.59 3.29
C ALA A 74 20.83 18.92 2.76
N LEU A 75 20.72 17.94 1.86
CA LEU A 75 21.89 17.31 1.23
C LEU A 75 22.71 18.32 0.41
N LYS A 76 22.07 19.24 -0.31
CA LYS A 76 22.75 20.31 -1.05
C LYS A 76 23.46 21.32 -0.16
N LEU A 77 22.99 21.52 1.07
CA LEU A 77 23.68 22.31 2.10
C LEU A 77 24.86 21.57 2.76
N GLY A 78 25.17 20.35 2.31
CA GLY A 78 26.23 19.52 2.87
C GLY A 78 25.87 18.87 4.20
N ALA A 79 24.57 18.78 4.53
CA ALA A 79 24.12 18.04 5.69
C ALA A 79 24.40 16.54 5.52
N SER A 80 24.73 15.86 6.61
CA SER A 80 24.81 14.41 6.60
C SER A 80 23.43 13.80 6.31
N LEU A 81 23.40 12.57 5.78
CA LEU A 81 22.15 11.88 5.48
C LEU A 81 21.18 11.82 6.68
N PRO A 82 21.62 11.54 7.94
CA PRO A 82 20.78 11.68 9.12
C PRO A 82 20.08 13.02 9.27
N VAL A 83 20.83 14.10 9.10
CA VAL A 83 20.29 15.45 9.23
C VAL A 83 19.34 15.77 8.09
N ALA A 84 19.62 15.29 6.88
CA ALA A 84 18.73 15.45 5.75
C ALA A 84 17.37 14.80 6.00
N PHE A 85 17.33 13.57 6.54
CA PHE A 85 16.09 12.94 6.98
C PHE A 85 15.43 13.69 8.15
N ALA A 86 16.21 14.22 9.10
CA ALA A 86 15.69 15.08 10.17
C ALA A 86 15.00 16.34 9.62
N SER A 87 15.52 16.93 8.53
CA SER A 87 14.85 18.02 7.80
C SER A 87 13.53 17.58 7.15
N GLY A 88 13.50 16.39 6.54
CA GLY A 88 12.26 15.78 6.05
C GLY A 88 11.21 15.61 7.15
N PHE A 89 11.61 15.11 8.33
CA PHE A 89 10.72 15.00 9.49
C PHE A 89 10.26 16.35 10.03
N ALA A 90 11.16 17.34 10.06
CA ALA A 90 10.80 18.70 10.42
C ALA A 90 9.73 19.25 9.47
N SER A 91 9.77 18.94 8.17
CA SER A 91 8.70 19.27 7.22
C SER A 91 7.35 18.60 7.56
N VAL A 92 7.36 17.34 8.04
CA VAL A 92 6.13 16.71 8.53
C VAL A 92 5.59 17.44 9.76
N LEU A 93 6.46 17.76 10.72
CA LEU A 93 6.09 18.54 11.91
C LEU A 93 5.56 19.92 11.55
N GLY A 94 6.19 20.59 10.58
CA GLY A 94 5.76 21.88 10.06
C GLY A 94 4.35 21.82 9.49
N HIS A 95 4.01 20.78 8.73
CA HIS A 95 2.66 20.60 8.19
C HIS A 95 1.61 20.36 9.29
N ILE A 96 1.99 19.62 10.34
CA ILE A 96 1.08 19.30 11.45
C ILE A 96 0.89 20.51 12.37
N ALA A 97 1.97 21.23 12.63
CA ALA A 97 2.04 22.31 13.59
C ALA A 97 2.64 23.57 12.94
N PRO A 98 1.99 24.17 11.93
CA PRO A 98 2.46 25.39 11.30
C PRO A 98 2.32 26.57 12.26
N PHE A 99 3.39 27.34 12.42
CA PHE A 99 3.47 28.44 13.38
C PHE A 99 2.33 29.47 13.20
N TYR A 100 1.95 29.77 11.96
CA TYR A 100 0.94 30.79 11.64
C TYR A 100 -0.52 30.32 11.81
N LEU A 101 -0.77 29.03 12.11
CA LEU A 101 -2.09 28.52 12.48
C LEU A 101 -2.12 28.07 13.95
N HIS A 102 -1.36 28.74 14.82
CA HIS A 102 -1.30 28.40 16.25
C HIS A 102 -0.96 26.93 16.48
N PHE A 103 -0.08 26.36 15.64
CA PHE A 103 0.36 24.97 15.68
C PHE A 103 -0.77 23.95 15.47
N ARG A 104 -1.85 24.34 14.75
CA ARG A 104 -2.97 23.48 14.37
C ARG A 104 -3.09 23.40 12.85
N GLY A 105 -2.37 22.45 12.26
CA GLY A 105 -2.28 22.24 10.82
C GLY A 105 -2.95 20.95 10.36
N GLY A 106 -2.35 20.32 9.35
CA GLY A 106 -2.85 19.10 8.75
C GLY A 106 -2.40 17.82 9.46
N ARG A 107 -2.65 16.67 8.85
CA ARG A 107 -2.36 15.35 9.44
C ARG A 107 -0.97 14.79 9.11
N GLY A 108 -0.24 15.38 8.18
CA GLY A 108 1.15 15.00 7.86
C GLY A 108 1.32 13.77 6.96
N MET A 109 0.23 13.06 6.62
CA MET A 109 0.32 11.79 5.89
C MET A 109 1.02 11.89 4.54
N ALA A 110 0.60 12.82 3.68
CA ALA A 110 1.19 13.00 2.35
C ALA A 110 2.69 13.32 2.43
N ALA A 111 3.08 14.15 3.41
CA ALA A 111 4.47 14.47 3.67
C ALA A 111 5.28 13.24 4.14
N SER A 112 4.71 12.41 5.02
CA SER A 112 5.32 11.14 5.45
C SER A 112 5.45 10.14 4.30
N ILE A 113 4.44 10.03 3.44
CA ILE A 113 4.48 9.22 2.21
C ILE A 113 5.61 9.69 1.30
N GLY A 114 5.80 11.01 1.17
CA GLY A 114 6.93 11.59 0.46
C GLY A 114 8.26 11.07 0.96
N ILE A 115 8.49 11.13 2.28
CA ILE A 115 9.71 10.59 2.91
C ILE A 115 9.88 9.10 2.61
N MET A 116 8.81 8.31 2.79
CA MET A 116 8.86 6.86 2.53
C MET A 116 9.16 6.55 1.07
N GLY A 117 8.52 7.24 0.13
CA GLY A 117 8.76 7.11 -1.31
C GLY A 117 10.19 7.50 -1.67
N TYR A 118 10.70 8.59 -1.12
CA TYR A 118 12.09 9.01 -1.32
C TYR A 118 13.09 8.00 -0.74
N ALA A 119 12.83 7.48 0.46
CA ALA A 119 13.66 6.44 1.07
C ALA A 119 13.64 5.14 0.24
N LEU A 120 12.48 4.77 -0.31
CA LEU A 120 12.35 3.63 -1.20
C LEU A 120 13.14 3.86 -2.51
N VAL A 121 13.05 5.05 -3.11
CA VAL A 121 13.86 5.40 -4.29
C VAL A 121 15.35 5.34 -3.98
N LEU A 122 15.79 5.85 -2.83
CA LEU A 122 17.20 5.77 -2.41
C LEU A 122 17.66 4.33 -2.22
N LEU A 123 16.82 3.48 -1.62
CA LEU A 123 17.07 2.05 -1.47
C LEU A 123 17.19 1.38 -2.85
N LEU A 124 16.25 1.66 -3.76
CA LEU A 124 16.19 1.06 -5.09
C LEU A 124 17.31 1.54 -6.01
N ILE A 125 17.79 2.78 -5.89
CA ILE A 125 18.82 3.30 -6.78
C ILE A 125 20.21 3.06 -6.20
N TYR A 126 20.46 3.45 -4.95
CA TYR A 126 21.81 3.63 -4.40
C TYR A 126 22.28 2.53 -3.44
N ASP A 127 21.49 1.48 -3.18
CA ASP A 127 21.84 0.41 -2.21
C ASP A 127 22.33 0.97 -0.86
N MET A 128 21.61 1.97 -0.36
CA MET A 128 21.97 2.65 0.86
C MET A 128 21.48 1.84 2.06
N ARG A 129 22.34 0.94 2.58
CA ARG A 129 22.14 0.24 3.88
C ARG A 129 21.74 1.19 5.01
N PHE A 130 22.14 2.45 4.92
CA PHE A 130 21.83 3.51 5.90
C PHE A 130 20.35 3.92 5.94
N ALA A 131 19.60 3.74 4.85
CA ALA A 131 18.17 3.98 4.83
C ALA A 131 17.45 3.09 5.87
N TYR A 132 17.98 1.87 6.12
CA TYR A 132 17.47 0.91 7.10
C TYR A 132 17.32 1.48 8.51
N VAL A 133 18.14 2.46 8.92
CA VAL A 133 18.09 3.04 10.28
C VAL A 133 17.00 4.10 10.42
N PHE A 134 16.76 4.90 9.37
CA PHE A 134 15.79 5.99 9.40
C PHE A 134 14.37 5.55 9.03
N ILE A 135 14.27 4.46 8.28
CA ILE A 135 13.03 3.78 7.95
C ILE A 135 12.19 3.42 9.19
N PRO A 136 12.70 2.71 10.21
CA PRO A 136 11.94 2.36 11.41
C PRO A 136 11.46 3.60 12.15
N ILE A 137 12.28 4.64 12.23
CA ILE A 137 11.92 5.91 12.86
C ILE A 137 10.79 6.60 12.07
N THR A 138 10.89 6.61 10.74
CA THR A 138 9.84 7.16 9.86
C THR A 138 8.51 6.43 10.06
N LEU A 139 8.58 5.11 10.13
CA LEU A 139 7.43 4.23 10.30
C LEU A 139 6.82 4.36 11.68
N ILE A 140 7.62 4.32 12.75
CA ILE A 140 7.13 4.49 14.13
C ILE A 140 6.50 5.87 14.30
N VAL A 141 7.13 6.93 13.80
CA VAL A 141 6.55 8.28 13.85
C VAL A 141 5.22 8.30 13.09
N ALA A 142 5.19 7.80 11.85
CA ALA A 142 3.95 7.72 11.08
C ALA A 142 2.87 6.94 11.83
N LEU A 143 3.17 5.74 12.33
CA LEU A 143 2.26 4.84 13.06
C LEU A 143 1.75 5.43 14.37
N LEU A 144 2.61 6.04 15.18
CA LEU A 144 2.22 6.72 16.42
C LEU A 144 1.29 7.90 16.13
N PHE A 145 1.55 8.63 15.05
CA PHE A 145 0.64 9.69 14.57
C PHE A 145 -0.68 9.12 14.01
N PHE A 146 -0.65 7.94 13.37
CA PHE A 146 -1.86 7.22 12.92
C PHE A 146 -2.71 6.75 14.09
N MET A 147 -2.10 6.18 15.14
CA MET A 147 -2.80 5.68 16.33
C MET A 147 -3.47 6.78 17.15
N ARG A 148 -2.89 7.99 17.13
CA ARG A 148 -3.40 9.14 17.91
C ARG A 148 -4.66 9.78 17.31
N ASN A 149 -4.90 9.62 16.00
CA ASN A 149 -6.04 10.23 15.32
C ASN A 149 -7.15 9.19 15.07
N LYS A 150 -8.15 9.17 15.95
CA LYS A 150 -9.40 8.43 15.75
C LYS A 150 -10.07 8.94 14.46
N TRP A 151 -9.95 8.15 13.39
CA TRP A 151 -10.74 8.20 12.15
C TRP A 151 -10.46 9.38 11.18
N HIS A 152 -10.02 9.07 9.95
CA HIS A 152 -10.63 9.48 8.66
C HIS A 152 -9.67 9.38 7.44
N SER A 153 -10.21 8.77 6.38
CA SER A 153 -10.01 8.93 4.92
C SER A 153 -8.63 8.91 4.25
N ALA A 154 -7.56 9.43 4.88
CA ALA A 154 -6.29 9.62 4.18
C ALA A 154 -5.33 8.41 4.21
N ASN A 155 -5.77 7.28 4.79
CA ASN A 155 -5.01 6.03 4.84
C ASN A 155 -4.79 5.35 3.49
N THR A 156 -5.29 5.89 2.37
CA THR A 156 -5.28 5.18 1.08
C THR A 156 -3.88 4.91 0.54
N ILE A 157 -2.98 5.90 0.61
CA ILE A 157 -1.65 5.79 -0.02
C ILE A 157 -0.65 5.02 0.88
N THR A 158 -0.77 5.14 2.20
CA THR A 158 0.04 4.39 3.18
C THR A 158 -0.09 2.87 2.99
N LEU A 159 -1.23 2.39 2.48
CA LEU A 159 -1.50 0.97 2.26
C LEU A 159 -0.73 0.35 1.10
N PHE A 160 -0.28 1.17 0.14
CA PHE A 160 0.55 0.68 -0.96
C PHE A 160 2.01 0.73 -0.57
N VAL A 161 2.42 1.83 0.04
CA VAL A 161 3.83 2.01 0.37
C VAL A 161 4.23 1.11 1.52
N LEU A 162 3.44 0.97 2.60
CA LEU A 162 3.88 0.27 3.81
C LEU A 162 4.09 -1.25 3.60
N PRO A 163 3.14 -2.04 3.08
CA PRO A 163 3.35 -3.47 2.84
C PRO A 163 4.45 -3.76 1.83
N LEU A 164 4.53 -2.97 0.75
CA LEU A 164 5.57 -3.13 -0.27
C LEU A 164 6.94 -2.76 0.26
N PHE A 165 6.98 -1.73 1.09
CA PHE A 165 8.18 -1.34 1.80
C PHE A 165 8.64 -2.46 2.77
N ILE A 166 7.73 -3.03 3.57
CA ILE A 166 8.02 -4.18 4.45
C ILE A 166 8.59 -5.36 3.65
N ILE A 167 7.94 -5.71 2.54
CA ILE A 167 8.39 -6.79 1.65
C ILE A 167 9.77 -6.48 1.10
N SER A 168 10.02 -5.25 0.64
CA SER A 168 11.34 -4.86 0.13
C SER A 168 12.43 -5.01 1.20
N VAL A 169 12.16 -4.65 2.45
CA VAL A 169 13.11 -4.82 3.55
C VAL A 169 13.37 -6.28 3.85
N ILE A 170 12.32 -7.11 3.92
CA ILE A 170 12.45 -8.55 4.17
C ILE A 170 13.26 -9.22 3.06
N LEU A 171 12.98 -8.89 1.80
CA LEU A 171 13.68 -9.47 0.65
C LEU A 171 15.15 -9.02 0.59
N TYR A 172 15.45 -7.78 0.98
CA TYR A 172 16.80 -7.24 0.90
C TYR A 172 17.69 -7.65 2.08
N TYR A 173 17.15 -7.65 3.31
CA TYR A 173 17.92 -7.81 4.55
C TYR A 173 17.63 -9.11 5.31
N GLY A 174 16.69 -9.93 4.81
CA GLY A 174 16.18 -11.12 5.49
C GLY A 174 15.20 -10.81 6.61
N ILE A 175 14.69 -11.85 7.27
CA ILE A 175 13.79 -11.72 8.42
C ILE A 175 14.61 -11.34 9.65
N ARG A 176 14.43 -10.12 10.14
CA ARG A 176 15.02 -9.62 11.40
C ARG A 176 13.93 -9.18 12.37
N VAL A 177 14.30 -8.93 13.63
CA VAL A 177 13.35 -8.49 14.67
C VAL A 177 12.62 -7.21 14.26
N GLU A 178 13.30 -6.28 13.60
CA GLU A 178 12.69 -5.04 13.10
C GLU A 178 11.67 -5.33 11.98
N SER A 179 11.93 -6.34 11.15
CA SER A 179 11.02 -6.76 10.08
C SER A 179 9.70 -7.30 10.62
N ILE A 180 9.72 -7.95 11.78
CA ILE A 180 8.51 -8.43 12.47
C ILE A 180 7.67 -7.24 12.95
N ALA A 181 8.30 -6.24 13.56
CA ALA A 181 7.61 -5.02 13.97
C ALA A 181 6.98 -4.30 12.77
N PHE A 182 7.68 -4.26 11.63
CA PHE A 182 7.12 -3.68 10.41
C PHE A 182 5.94 -4.48 9.86
N LEU A 183 6.04 -5.81 9.84
CA LEU A 183 4.93 -6.67 9.42
C LEU A 183 3.67 -6.43 10.26
N ILE A 184 3.81 -6.36 11.59
CA ILE A 184 2.69 -6.07 12.51
C ILE A 184 2.08 -4.71 12.20
N ALA A 185 2.91 -3.68 12.00
CA ALA A 185 2.44 -2.35 11.65
C ALA A 185 1.71 -2.29 10.30
N GLY A 186 2.21 -3.02 9.30
CA GLY A 186 1.57 -3.15 7.99
C GLY A 186 0.21 -3.82 8.08
N LEU A 187 0.14 -4.94 8.79
CA LEU A 187 -1.12 -5.66 9.02
C LEU A 187 -2.13 -4.82 9.79
N TYR A 188 -1.70 -4.12 10.84
CA TYR A 188 -2.56 -3.19 11.59
C TYR A 188 -3.10 -2.08 10.68
N SER A 189 -2.25 -1.51 9.82
CA SER A 189 -2.65 -0.45 8.88
C SER A 189 -3.69 -0.95 7.85
N VAL A 190 -3.51 -2.17 7.34
CA VAL A 190 -4.48 -2.83 6.46
C VAL A 190 -5.80 -3.09 7.18
N ALA A 191 -5.76 -3.63 8.40
CA ALA A 191 -6.95 -3.91 9.20
C ALA A 191 -7.76 -2.64 9.47
N GLN A 192 -7.09 -1.57 9.92
CA GLN A 192 -7.70 -0.25 10.15
C GLN A 192 -8.32 0.34 8.88
N ARG A 193 -7.72 0.12 7.71
CA ARG A 193 -8.33 0.55 6.45
C ARG A 193 -9.62 -0.19 6.18
N VAL A 194 -9.59 -1.51 6.28
CA VAL A 194 -10.77 -2.35 6.01
C VAL A 194 -11.89 -1.91 6.94
N GLU A 195 -11.61 -1.75 8.23
CA GLU A 195 -12.57 -1.24 9.22
C GLU A 195 -13.15 0.13 8.81
N TYR A 196 -12.30 1.09 8.44
CA TYR A 196 -12.75 2.40 7.94
C TYR A 196 -13.69 2.27 6.74
N LEU A 197 -13.33 1.47 5.73
CA LEU A 197 -14.16 1.31 4.53
C LEU A 197 -15.53 0.69 4.87
N LEU A 198 -15.55 -0.30 5.76
CA LEU A 198 -16.79 -0.96 6.21
C LEU A 198 -17.71 -0.02 6.97
N HIS A 199 -17.17 0.83 7.84
CA HIS A 199 -17.95 1.71 8.69
C HIS A 199 -18.37 3.01 8.02
N GLU A 200 -17.53 3.59 7.16
CA GLU A 200 -17.76 4.93 6.61
C GLU A 200 -18.23 4.90 5.16
N LYS A 201 -17.62 4.07 4.32
CA LYS A 201 -17.90 4.03 2.87
C LYS A 201 -18.97 3.03 2.51
N LEU A 202 -19.04 1.92 3.25
CA LEU A 202 -19.97 0.82 3.02
C LEU A 202 -20.98 0.70 4.17
N LYS A 203 -21.33 1.83 4.79
CA LYS A 203 -22.20 1.87 5.97
C LYS A 203 -23.59 1.27 5.71
N ASP A 204 -24.09 1.37 4.48
CA ASP A 204 -25.43 0.95 4.07
C ASP A 204 -25.51 -0.53 3.66
N ILE A 205 -24.37 -1.23 3.61
CA ILE A 205 -24.28 -2.65 3.28
C ILE A 205 -24.71 -3.51 4.49
N SER A 206 -25.29 -4.69 4.21
CA SER A 206 -25.76 -5.61 5.25
C SER A 206 -24.64 -6.06 6.19
N VAL A 207 -24.99 -6.41 7.44
CA VAL A 207 -24.00 -6.89 8.43
C VAL A 207 -23.26 -8.13 7.94
N GLU A 208 -23.95 -9.00 7.22
CA GLU A 208 -23.36 -10.22 6.66
C GLU A 208 -22.33 -9.90 5.56
N GLU A 209 -22.67 -9.00 4.63
CA GLU A 209 -21.73 -8.54 3.60
C GLU A 209 -20.54 -7.78 4.18
N LYS A 210 -20.73 -6.99 5.25
CA LYS A 210 -19.61 -6.37 5.98
C LYS A 210 -18.70 -7.41 6.61
N ARG A 211 -19.28 -8.46 7.22
CA ARG A 211 -18.52 -9.57 7.79
C ARG A 211 -17.67 -10.25 6.71
N LEU A 212 -18.20 -10.39 5.51
CA LEU A 212 -17.48 -10.96 4.37
C LEU A 212 -16.36 -10.08 3.85
N LEU A 213 -16.59 -8.78 3.74
CA LEU A 213 -15.57 -7.83 3.31
C LEU A 213 -14.48 -7.61 4.36
N SER A 214 -14.78 -7.82 5.64
CA SER A 214 -13.78 -7.74 6.71
C SER A 214 -12.62 -8.71 6.47
N ARG A 215 -12.86 -9.89 5.90
CA ARG A 215 -11.79 -10.87 5.60
C ARG A 215 -10.71 -10.36 4.64
N LYS A 216 -10.95 -9.27 3.88
CA LYS A 216 -9.92 -8.70 3.00
C LYS A 216 -8.67 -8.26 3.76
N TRP A 217 -8.73 -8.00 5.07
CA TRP A 217 -7.52 -7.71 5.86
C TRP A 217 -6.58 -8.91 6.01
N LEU A 218 -7.10 -10.14 5.87
CA LEU A 218 -6.30 -11.37 5.94
C LEU A 218 -5.51 -11.64 4.66
N ARG A 219 -5.93 -11.07 3.51
CA ARG A 219 -5.30 -11.36 2.20
C ARG A 219 -3.79 -11.12 2.18
N PRO A 220 -3.24 -10.03 2.74
CA PRO A 220 -1.80 -9.82 2.80
C PRO A 220 -1.02 -10.91 3.54
N LEU A 221 -1.62 -11.70 4.44
CA LEU A 221 -0.92 -12.82 5.10
C LEU A 221 -0.46 -13.89 4.11
N ALA A 222 -1.14 -14.01 2.96
CA ALA A 222 -0.74 -14.93 1.90
C ALA A 222 0.62 -14.54 1.26
N SER A 223 1.12 -13.32 1.50
CA SER A 223 2.45 -12.91 1.06
C SER A 223 3.56 -13.76 1.70
N ILE A 224 3.29 -14.41 2.84
CA ILE A 224 4.24 -15.34 3.48
C ILE A 224 4.58 -16.49 2.53
N PHE A 225 3.61 -17.02 1.77
CA PHE A 225 3.87 -18.07 0.79
C PHE A 225 4.63 -17.53 -0.43
N ALA A 226 4.27 -16.34 -0.90
CA ALA A 226 4.95 -15.70 -2.02
C ALA A 226 6.42 -15.38 -1.69
N VAL A 227 6.73 -14.91 -0.47
CA VAL A 227 8.12 -14.68 -0.04
C VAL A 227 8.80 -16.01 0.28
N GLY A 228 8.13 -16.92 0.98
CA GLY A 228 8.67 -18.20 1.42
C GLY A 228 9.18 -19.05 0.26
N VAL A 229 8.50 -19.03 -0.90
CA VAL A 229 8.92 -19.82 -2.06
C VAL A 229 10.32 -19.42 -2.57
N LEU A 230 10.72 -18.16 -2.39
CA LEU A 230 12.01 -17.63 -2.85
C LEU A 230 13.18 -18.24 -2.09
N PHE A 231 12.97 -18.62 -0.83
CA PHE A 231 13.99 -19.16 0.06
C PHE A 231 13.86 -20.67 0.27
N TYR A 232 12.62 -21.17 0.38
CA TYR A 232 12.30 -22.54 0.79
C TYR A 232 11.11 -23.10 -0.01
N LYS A 233 11.27 -23.26 -1.33
CA LYS A 233 10.18 -23.69 -2.24
C LYS A 233 9.43 -24.92 -1.75
N LEU A 234 10.13 -26.02 -1.46
CA LEU A 234 9.50 -27.29 -1.07
C LEU A 234 8.66 -27.15 0.21
N TYR A 235 9.26 -26.63 1.28
CA TYR A 235 8.56 -26.44 2.56
C TYR A 235 7.38 -25.48 2.44
N THR A 236 7.53 -24.41 1.67
CA THR A 236 6.45 -23.46 1.41
C THR A 236 5.27 -24.12 0.70
N LEU A 237 5.53 -24.96 -0.31
CA LEU A 237 4.50 -25.69 -1.04
C LEU A 237 3.81 -26.75 -0.17
N ILE A 238 4.55 -27.44 0.71
CA ILE A 238 3.96 -28.39 1.66
C ILE A 238 2.99 -27.66 2.60
N ILE A 239 3.43 -26.57 3.23
CA ILE A 239 2.59 -25.80 4.15
C ILE A 239 1.37 -25.23 3.41
N LEU A 240 1.56 -24.65 2.22
CA LEU A 240 0.46 -24.14 1.40
C LEU A 240 -0.52 -25.24 1.01
N GLY A 241 -0.01 -26.43 0.65
CA GLY A 241 -0.84 -27.60 0.33
C GLY A 241 -1.68 -28.08 1.53
N ILE A 242 -1.11 -28.08 2.74
CA ILE A 242 -1.85 -28.40 3.98
C ILE A 242 -2.94 -27.38 4.23
N VAL A 243 -2.65 -26.08 4.10
CA VAL A 243 -3.64 -25.00 4.23
C VAL A 243 -4.73 -25.17 3.18
N PHE A 244 -4.37 -25.38 1.92
CA PHE A 244 -5.32 -25.60 0.83
C PHE A 244 -6.24 -26.80 1.11
N LEU A 245 -5.68 -27.95 1.48
CA LEU A 245 -6.44 -29.16 1.80
C LEU A 245 -7.40 -28.93 2.98
N THR A 246 -6.97 -28.19 4.00
CA THR A 246 -7.81 -27.83 5.14
C THR A 246 -9.04 -27.04 4.70
N PHE A 247 -8.88 -26.08 3.80
CA PHE A 247 -9.99 -25.31 3.25
C PHE A 247 -10.90 -26.16 2.35
N VAL A 248 -10.35 -27.08 1.56
CA VAL A 248 -11.15 -28.04 0.76
C VAL A 248 -11.99 -28.93 1.67
N ILE A 249 -11.45 -29.37 2.82
CA ILE A 249 -12.21 -30.14 3.82
C ILE A 249 -13.35 -29.30 4.39
N PHE A 250 -13.11 -28.04 4.76
CA PHE A 250 -14.18 -27.14 5.23
C PHE A 250 -15.25 -26.90 4.17
N GLU A 251 -14.86 -26.76 2.90
CA GLU A 251 -15.78 -26.60 1.77
C GLU A 251 -16.63 -27.87 1.57
N THR A 252 -16.01 -29.04 1.66
CA THR A 252 -16.69 -30.34 1.53
C THR A 252 -17.70 -30.53 2.68
N LEU A 253 -17.30 -30.21 3.92
CA LEU A 253 -18.19 -30.26 5.07
C LEU A 253 -19.34 -29.27 4.95
N ARG A 254 -19.11 -28.09 4.37
CA ARG A 254 -20.15 -27.08 4.10
C ARG A 254 -21.21 -27.61 3.14
N PHE A 255 -20.82 -28.30 2.06
CA PHE A 255 -21.78 -28.88 1.12
C PHE A 255 -22.48 -30.14 1.66
N SER A 256 -21.80 -30.91 2.51
CA SER A 256 -22.33 -32.15 3.06
C SER A 256 -23.25 -31.95 4.28
N LYS A 257 -22.95 -30.97 5.14
CA LYS A 257 -23.68 -30.75 6.41
C LYS A 257 -24.46 -29.44 6.39
N ARG A 258 -25.78 -29.56 6.52
CA ARG A 258 -26.74 -28.44 6.47
C ARG A 258 -26.48 -27.31 7.49
N ASN A 259 -25.79 -27.59 8.60
CA ASN A 259 -25.51 -26.63 9.68
C ASN A 259 -24.00 -26.43 9.98
N PHE A 260 -23.10 -26.75 9.04
CA PHE A 260 -21.67 -26.54 9.27
C PHE A 260 -21.31 -25.05 9.24
N LYS A 261 -20.91 -24.51 10.39
CA LYS A 261 -20.31 -23.17 10.49
C LYS A 261 -18.82 -23.29 10.22
N ALA A 262 -18.39 -22.94 9.01
CA ALA A 262 -16.97 -22.84 8.71
C ALA A 262 -16.31 -21.73 9.53
N PRO A 263 -14.99 -21.85 9.80
CA PRO A 263 -14.26 -20.84 10.55
C PRO A 263 -14.19 -19.48 9.83
N ILE A 264 -14.37 -19.45 8.51
CA ILE A 264 -14.35 -18.23 7.70
C ILE A 264 -15.72 -18.06 7.00
N PRO A 265 -16.31 -16.86 7.04
CA PRO A 265 -17.61 -16.59 6.41
C PRO A 265 -17.52 -16.63 4.87
N TYR A 266 -18.61 -17.07 4.21
CA TYR A 266 -18.74 -17.19 2.75
C TYR A 266 -19.81 -16.26 2.18
N LYS A 267 -19.63 -15.80 0.94
CA LYS A 267 -20.65 -14.95 0.29
C LYS A 267 -21.93 -15.77 0.03
N GLY A 268 -23.08 -15.12 0.08
CA GLY A 268 -24.34 -15.77 -0.32
C GLY A 268 -24.29 -16.32 -1.76
N SER A 269 -23.60 -15.62 -2.67
CA SER A 269 -23.32 -16.10 -4.03
C SER A 269 -22.40 -17.34 -4.09
N GLU A 270 -21.63 -17.60 -3.03
CA GLU A 270 -20.74 -18.75 -2.88
C GLU A 270 -21.44 -19.93 -2.17
N GLU A 271 -22.72 -19.83 -1.80
CA GLU A 271 -23.42 -20.89 -1.04
C GLU A 271 -23.48 -22.21 -1.81
N LYS A 272 -23.64 -22.14 -3.13
CA LYS A 272 -23.73 -23.30 -4.04
C LYS A 272 -22.51 -23.49 -4.94
N ARG A 273 -21.44 -22.72 -4.73
CA ARG A 273 -20.24 -22.73 -5.58
C ARG A 273 -18.99 -22.79 -4.71
N ILE A 274 -17.88 -23.24 -5.28
CA ILE A 274 -16.60 -23.26 -4.58
C ILE A 274 -16.24 -21.83 -4.18
N SER A 275 -15.78 -21.64 -2.95
CA SER A 275 -15.43 -20.33 -2.41
C SER A 275 -14.21 -19.72 -3.11
N SER A 276 -14.23 -18.39 -3.25
CA SER A 276 -13.10 -17.63 -3.82
C SER A 276 -11.79 -17.83 -3.04
N MET A 277 -11.85 -18.23 -1.77
CA MET A 277 -10.66 -18.54 -0.97
C MET A 277 -10.01 -19.87 -1.40
N VAL A 278 -10.82 -20.91 -1.66
CA VAL A 278 -10.32 -22.19 -2.20
C VAL A 278 -9.74 -21.98 -3.59
N MET A 279 -10.39 -21.18 -4.44
CA MET A 279 -9.90 -20.85 -5.78
C MET A 279 -8.59 -20.04 -5.74
N PHE A 280 -8.49 -19.07 -4.82
CA PHE A 280 -7.23 -18.35 -4.57
C PHE A 280 -6.11 -19.29 -4.12
N LEU A 281 -6.35 -20.17 -3.15
CA LEU A 281 -5.34 -21.11 -2.64
C LEU A 281 -4.91 -22.11 -3.71
N LEU A 282 -5.84 -22.59 -4.54
CA LEU A 282 -5.56 -23.43 -5.70
C LEU A 282 -4.70 -22.69 -6.73
N GLY A 283 -5.08 -21.47 -7.10
CA GLY A 283 -4.32 -20.62 -8.02
C GLY A 283 -2.92 -20.34 -7.50
N ALA A 284 -2.78 -20.07 -6.20
CA ALA A 284 -1.50 -19.90 -5.53
C ALA A 284 -0.65 -21.17 -5.54
N PHE A 285 -1.23 -22.32 -5.18
CA PHE A 285 -0.51 -23.58 -5.17
C PHE A 285 0.00 -23.95 -6.58
N MET A 286 -0.84 -23.82 -7.60
CA MET A 286 -0.48 -24.09 -9.01
C MET A 286 0.60 -23.12 -9.52
N THR A 287 0.45 -21.82 -9.23
CA THR A 287 1.40 -20.80 -9.66
C THR A 287 2.77 -20.99 -9.00
N LEU A 288 2.81 -21.27 -7.70
CA LEU A 288 4.06 -21.44 -6.97
C LEU A 288 4.73 -22.80 -7.24
N SER A 289 3.97 -23.82 -7.64
CA SER A 289 4.51 -25.14 -7.96
C SER A 289 5.13 -25.17 -9.36
N PHE A 290 4.39 -24.72 -10.39
CA PHE A 290 4.78 -24.87 -11.80
C PHE A 290 5.79 -23.85 -12.29
N PHE A 291 5.83 -22.64 -11.73
CA PHE A 291 6.73 -21.59 -12.20
C PHE A 291 8.00 -21.50 -11.36
N SER A 292 9.00 -20.80 -11.89
CA SER A 292 10.23 -20.48 -11.14
C SER A 292 9.87 -19.66 -9.88
N PRO A 293 10.60 -19.83 -8.76
CA PRO A 293 10.28 -19.12 -7.53
C PRO A 293 10.09 -17.60 -7.71
N PRO A 294 10.95 -16.87 -8.46
CA PRO A 294 10.76 -15.44 -8.66
C PRO A 294 9.48 -15.08 -9.39
N ILE A 295 9.14 -15.80 -10.47
CA ILE A 295 7.97 -15.52 -11.31
C ILE A 295 6.69 -15.87 -10.56
N GLY A 296 6.65 -17.06 -9.94
CA GLY A 296 5.50 -17.49 -9.15
C GLY A 296 5.26 -16.54 -7.97
N SER A 297 6.32 -16.17 -7.26
CA SER A 297 6.27 -15.18 -6.18
C SER A 297 5.70 -13.84 -6.65
N LEU A 298 6.23 -13.29 -7.75
CA LEU A 298 5.79 -12.02 -8.30
C LEU A 298 4.31 -12.03 -8.73
N ALA A 299 3.86 -13.09 -9.39
CA ALA A 299 2.47 -13.24 -9.81
C ALA A 299 1.48 -13.27 -8.63
N ILE A 300 1.86 -13.93 -7.54
CA ILE A 300 1.05 -13.96 -6.32
C ILE A 300 1.07 -12.61 -5.61
N MET A 301 2.22 -11.92 -5.57
CA MET A 301 2.28 -10.56 -5.04
C MET A 301 1.38 -9.60 -5.81
N PHE A 302 1.35 -9.67 -7.14
CA PHE A 302 0.44 -8.88 -7.96
C PHE A 302 -1.03 -9.17 -7.65
N THR A 303 -1.38 -10.44 -7.48
CA THR A 303 -2.77 -10.83 -7.19
C THR A 303 -3.21 -10.31 -5.82
N ILE A 304 -2.35 -10.42 -4.80
CA ILE A 304 -2.66 -10.00 -3.42
C ILE A 304 -2.78 -8.47 -3.34
N PHE A 305 -1.75 -7.76 -3.79
CA PHE A 305 -1.67 -6.31 -3.60
C PHE A 305 -2.39 -5.54 -4.69
N GLY A 306 -2.43 -6.04 -5.92
CA GLY A 306 -3.23 -5.47 -7.03
C GLY A 306 -4.72 -5.42 -6.68
N ASP A 307 -5.34 -6.57 -6.37
CA ASP A 307 -6.77 -6.62 -5.99
C ASP A 307 -7.05 -5.76 -4.76
N PHE A 308 -6.20 -5.84 -3.73
CA PHE A 308 -6.42 -5.04 -2.52
C PHE A 308 -6.37 -3.54 -2.83
N SER A 309 -5.47 -3.12 -3.74
CA SER A 309 -5.37 -1.75 -4.21
C SER A 309 -6.58 -1.30 -5.01
N ALA A 310 -6.97 -2.11 -5.99
CA ALA A 310 -8.14 -1.83 -6.82
C ALA A 310 -9.40 -1.69 -5.97
N TRP A 311 -9.63 -2.62 -5.06
CA TRP A 311 -10.78 -2.58 -4.16
C TRP A 311 -10.76 -1.38 -3.22
N SER A 312 -9.63 -1.13 -2.53
CA SER A 312 -9.53 -0.07 -1.52
C SER A 312 -9.69 1.33 -2.12
N ILE A 313 -9.13 1.56 -3.30
CA ILE A 313 -9.26 2.83 -4.03
C ILE A 313 -10.64 2.95 -4.68
N GLY A 314 -11.10 1.88 -5.34
CA GLY A 314 -12.38 1.87 -6.03
C GLY A 314 -13.55 2.20 -5.09
N VAL A 315 -13.60 1.58 -3.91
CA VAL A 315 -14.61 1.89 -2.89
C VAL A 315 -14.49 3.33 -2.34
N SER A 316 -13.28 3.88 -2.32
CA SER A 316 -13.04 5.18 -1.67
C SER A 316 -13.38 6.37 -2.55
N ILE A 317 -12.88 6.33 -3.79
CA ILE A 317 -12.89 7.45 -4.73
C ILE A 317 -13.23 7.00 -6.16
N GLY A 318 -13.54 5.72 -6.39
CA GLY A 318 -13.87 5.22 -7.72
C GLY A 318 -15.13 5.88 -8.24
N LYS A 319 -15.00 6.60 -9.36
CA LYS A 319 -16.12 7.29 -10.03
C LYS A 319 -16.37 6.72 -11.40
N PHE A 320 -15.30 6.48 -12.14
CA PHE A 320 -15.38 6.07 -13.53
C PHE A 320 -15.41 4.56 -13.61
N HIS A 321 -16.60 3.99 -13.81
CA HIS A 321 -16.78 2.57 -14.00
C HIS A 321 -16.36 2.19 -15.43
N ILE A 322 -15.60 1.12 -15.58
CA ILE A 322 -15.13 0.64 -16.90
C ILE A 322 -15.86 -0.64 -17.27
N PHE A 323 -15.56 -1.73 -16.56
CA PHE A 323 -16.08 -3.07 -16.83
C PHE A 323 -16.75 -3.64 -15.58
N ALA A 324 -18.03 -4.02 -15.72
CA ALA A 324 -18.85 -4.53 -14.62
C ALA A 324 -18.80 -3.60 -13.39
N GLN A 325 -18.27 -4.08 -12.27
CA GLN A 325 -18.13 -3.32 -11.01
C GLN A 325 -16.73 -2.70 -10.81
N LYS A 326 -15.85 -2.75 -11.82
CA LYS A 326 -14.47 -2.25 -11.74
C LYS A 326 -14.41 -0.76 -12.09
N THR A 327 -13.56 -0.04 -11.36
CA THR A 327 -13.37 1.42 -11.51
C THR A 327 -12.00 1.72 -12.07
N LEU A 328 -11.90 2.76 -12.90
CA LEU A 328 -10.63 3.24 -13.48
C LEU A 328 -9.62 3.59 -12.40
N GLU A 329 -10.06 4.29 -11.36
CA GLU A 329 -9.20 4.66 -10.24
C GLU A 329 -8.63 3.42 -9.54
N GLY A 330 -9.46 2.39 -9.34
CA GLY A 330 -9.03 1.12 -8.78
C GLY A 330 -7.99 0.43 -9.67
N THR A 331 -8.27 0.33 -10.98
CA THR A 331 -7.35 -0.28 -11.95
C THR A 331 -6.00 0.45 -12.01
N ILE A 332 -6.00 1.78 -12.03
CA ILE A 332 -4.77 2.59 -11.98
C ILE A 332 -3.99 2.30 -10.70
N ALA A 333 -4.68 2.19 -9.56
CA ALA A 333 -4.03 1.86 -8.29
C ALA A 333 -3.38 0.47 -8.32
N ALA A 334 -4.08 -0.55 -8.84
CA ALA A 334 -3.51 -1.88 -9.00
C ALA A 334 -2.27 -1.88 -9.92
N PHE A 335 -2.34 -1.18 -11.06
CA PHE A 335 -1.21 -1.05 -11.97
C PHE A 335 0.02 -0.40 -11.33
N LEU A 336 -0.17 0.71 -10.61
CA LEU A 336 0.93 1.40 -9.91
C LEU A 336 1.54 0.54 -8.81
N THR A 337 0.70 -0.16 -8.04
CA THR A 337 1.14 -1.11 -7.00
C THR A 337 1.95 -2.25 -7.62
N ASN A 338 1.47 -2.86 -8.70
CA ASN A 338 2.16 -3.95 -9.39
C ASN A 338 3.48 -3.48 -10.02
N THR A 339 3.51 -2.29 -10.59
CA THR A 339 4.75 -1.70 -11.13
C THR A 339 5.79 -1.52 -10.02
N LEU A 340 5.39 -1.07 -8.83
CA LEU A 340 6.29 -0.91 -7.70
C LEU A 340 6.83 -2.26 -7.19
N ILE A 341 5.98 -3.28 -7.10
CA ILE A 341 6.40 -4.66 -6.77
C ILE A 341 7.42 -5.15 -7.79
N ALA A 342 7.12 -5.02 -9.08
CA ALA A 342 8.00 -5.46 -10.16
C ALA A 342 9.36 -4.75 -10.11
N ALA A 343 9.38 -3.45 -9.80
CA ALA A 343 10.61 -2.68 -9.63
C ALA A 343 11.48 -3.21 -8.47
N ILE A 344 10.84 -3.59 -7.34
CA ILE A 344 11.55 -4.22 -6.21
C ILE A 344 12.19 -5.54 -6.65
N TYR A 345 11.43 -6.40 -7.36
CA TYR A 345 11.94 -7.69 -7.83
C TYR A 345 13.08 -7.53 -8.86
N LEU A 346 12.96 -6.56 -9.78
CA LEU A 346 14.01 -6.25 -10.74
C LEU A 346 15.29 -5.81 -10.03
N LYS A 347 15.18 -4.90 -9.04
CA LYS A 347 16.34 -4.40 -8.30
C LYS A 347 17.07 -5.50 -7.52
N LEU A 348 16.31 -6.45 -6.98
CA LEU A 348 16.86 -7.62 -6.28
C LEU A 348 17.48 -8.65 -7.23
N GLY A 349 17.42 -8.44 -8.55
CA GLY A 349 17.89 -9.42 -9.53
C GLY A 349 17.01 -10.67 -9.61
N LEU A 350 15.79 -10.62 -9.07
CA LEU A 350 14.87 -11.75 -9.06
C LEU A 350 14.19 -11.94 -10.43
N VAL A 351 13.99 -10.87 -11.19
CA VAL A 351 13.36 -10.91 -12.51
C VAL A 351 14.09 -10.03 -13.52
N SER A 352 13.92 -10.33 -14.81
CA SER A 352 14.49 -9.55 -15.91
C SER A 352 13.76 -8.23 -16.14
N ILE A 353 14.39 -7.33 -16.90
CA ILE A 353 13.77 -6.06 -17.30
C ILE A 353 12.52 -6.29 -18.16
N ALA A 354 12.51 -7.34 -18.98
CA ALA A 354 11.37 -7.70 -19.81
C ALA A 354 10.16 -8.11 -18.96
N VAL A 355 10.38 -8.89 -17.90
CA VAL A 355 9.34 -9.22 -16.90
C VAL A 355 8.86 -7.98 -16.15
N PHE A 356 9.75 -7.07 -15.78
CA PHE A 356 9.37 -5.81 -15.14
C PHE A 356 8.45 -4.95 -16.04
N LEU A 357 8.81 -4.78 -17.31
CA LEU A 357 8.07 -3.94 -18.26
C LEU A 357 6.69 -4.53 -18.61
N THR A 358 6.57 -5.86 -18.63
CA THR A 358 5.35 -6.54 -19.09
C THR A 358 4.45 -7.02 -17.96
N GLY A 359 5.03 -7.44 -16.83
CA GLY A 359 4.32 -8.15 -15.77
C GLY A 359 3.19 -7.34 -15.15
N ALA A 360 3.44 -6.07 -14.80
CA ALA A 360 2.42 -5.20 -14.21
C ALA A 360 1.25 -4.94 -15.18
N ILE A 361 1.55 -4.74 -16.46
CA ILE A 361 0.56 -4.53 -17.52
C ILE A 361 -0.32 -5.78 -17.64
N VAL A 362 0.29 -6.95 -17.80
CA VAL A 362 -0.44 -8.21 -18.00
C VAL A 362 -1.29 -8.55 -16.80
N SER A 363 -0.78 -8.36 -15.58
CA SER A 363 -1.57 -8.60 -14.38
C SER A 363 -2.78 -7.68 -14.29
N THR A 364 -2.63 -6.39 -14.58
CA THR A 364 -3.75 -5.45 -14.59
C THR A 364 -4.77 -5.78 -15.69
N LEU A 365 -4.32 -6.20 -16.87
CA LEU A 365 -5.22 -6.64 -17.96
C LEU A 365 -5.95 -7.94 -17.61
N ALA A 366 -5.24 -8.91 -17.01
CA ALA A 366 -5.85 -10.16 -16.53
C ALA A 366 -6.87 -9.90 -15.44
N GLU A 367 -6.64 -8.91 -14.57
CA GLU A 367 -7.63 -8.48 -13.59
C GLU A 367 -8.84 -7.83 -14.29
N LEU A 368 -8.66 -7.01 -15.32
CA LEU A 368 -9.78 -6.41 -16.05
C LEU A 368 -10.61 -7.41 -16.86
N ALA A 369 -10.03 -8.55 -17.23
CA ALA A 369 -10.70 -9.55 -18.05
C ALA A 369 -11.92 -10.17 -17.33
N PRO A 370 -12.99 -10.51 -18.06
CA PRO A 370 -14.25 -11.01 -17.49
C PRO A 370 -14.17 -12.49 -17.13
N PHE A 371 -13.17 -12.89 -16.34
CA PHE A 371 -13.05 -14.25 -15.82
C PHE A 371 -14.05 -14.52 -14.70
N GLU A 372 -14.51 -15.77 -14.58
CA GLU A 372 -15.42 -16.17 -13.50
C GLU A 372 -14.77 -16.08 -12.11
N ASP A 373 -13.48 -16.43 -11.99
CA ASP A 373 -12.71 -16.26 -10.75
C ASP A 373 -11.33 -15.65 -11.02
N ASP A 374 -11.25 -14.34 -10.79
CA ASP A 374 -10.01 -13.58 -10.92
C ASP A 374 -8.92 -14.02 -9.94
N ASN A 375 -9.27 -14.60 -8.79
CA ASN A 375 -8.31 -15.06 -7.80
C ASN A 375 -7.55 -16.31 -8.25
N PHE A 376 -8.09 -17.08 -9.21
CA PHE A 376 -7.41 -18.20 -9.84
C PHE A 376 -6.71 -17.79 -11.14
N SER A 377 -7.41 -17.08 -12.03
CA SER A 377 -6.93 -16.79 -13.38
C SER A 377 -5.79 -15.76 -13.41
N VAL A 378 -5.87 -14.70 -12.61
CA VAL A 378 -4.88 -13.60 -12.62
C VAL A 378 -3.45 -14.09 -12.31
N PRO A 379 -3.17 -14.84 -11.23
CA PRO A 379 -1.81 -15.27 -10.92
C PRO A 379 -1.25 -16.22 -11.99
N LEU A 380 -2.07 -17.15 -12.50
CA LEU A 380 -1.63 -18.08 -13.54
C LEU A 380 -1.31 -17.37 -14.86
N LEU A 381 -2.20 -16.53 -15.37
CA LEU A 381 -1.98 -15.81 -16.63
C LEU A 381 -0.78 -14.86 -16.53
N SER A 382 -0.63 -14.19 -15.39
CA SER A 382 0.52 -13.35 -15.12
C SER A 382 1.82 -14.17 -15.14
N ALA A 383 1.85 -15.31 -14.43
CA ALA A 383 3.03 -16.18 -14.36
C ALA A 383 3.39 -16.81 -15.71
N ILE A 384 2.40 -17.29 -16.48
CA ILE A 384 2.60 -17.82 -17.84
C ILE A 384 3.28 -16.76 -18.71
N THR A 385 2.71 -15.56 -18.76
CA THR A 385 3.21 -14.50 -19.63
C THR A 385 4.60 -14.04 -19.22
N MET A 386 4.82 -13.83 -17.92
CA MET A 386 6.14 -13.48 -17.40
C MET A 386 7.17 -14.59 -17.68
N SER A 387 6.79 -15.86 -17.60
CA SER A 387 7.68 -16.99 -17.93
C SER A 387 8.06 -17.03 -19.40
N LEU A 388 7.11 -16.75 -20.31
CA LEU A 388 7.38 -16.68 -21.74
C LEU A 388 8.32 -15.52 -22.07
N VAL A 389 8.04 -14.32 -21.54
CA VAL A 389 8.86 -13.14 -21.79
C VAL A 389 10.25 -13.26 -21.16
N ASN A 390 10.39 -13.98 -20.04
CA ASN A 390 11.70 -14.24 -19.43
C ASN A 390 12.56 -15.25 -20.19
N SER A 391 11.98 -15.97 -21.16
CA SER A 391 12.70 -16.93 -22.00
C SER A 391 13.17 -16.36 -23.33
N LEU A 392 12.77 -15.11 -23.63
CA LEU A 392 13.23 -14.29 -24.76
C LEU A 392 14.43 -13.45 -24.33
#